data_AF-A0A2M7J787-F1
#
_entry.id   AF-A0A2M7J787-F1
#
_cell.length_a   1.000
_cell.length_b   1.000
_cell.length_c   1.000
_cell.angle_alpha   90.00
_cell.angle_beta   90.00
_cell.angle_gamma   90.00
#
_symmetry.space_group_name_H-M   'P 1'
#
loop_
_entity.id
_entity.type
_entity.pdbx_description
1 polymer ?
#
loop_
_entity_poly.entity_id
_entity_poly.type
_entity_poly.pdbx_seq_one_letter_code
_entity_poly.pdbx_strand_id
1 'polypeptide(L)' 'MDSRHLFASMPTQCRAFEFMKYRLGDFPNAEYIGNNGLHIGVHQDLDRDALDYFIKVVEDFLCSG' A
#
# COMPACT_ATOMS: atom_id res chain seq x y z
N MET A 1 -13.48 -11.16 21.71
CA MET A 1 -13.22 -10.40 20.48
C MET A 1 -12.12 -9.41 20.81
N ASP A 2 -10.93 -9.58 20.24
CA ASP A 2 -9.78 -8.72 20.49
C ASP A 2 -9.82 -7.54 19.51
N SER A 3 -10.27 -6.38 19.99
CA SER A 3 -10.36 -5.15 19.19
C SER A 3 -9.02 -4.41 19.06
N ARG A 4 -7.91 -4.93 19.62
CA ARG A 4 -6.66 -4.19 19.77
C ARG A 4 -5.90 -3.95 18.45
N HIS A 5 -6.33 -4.54 17.34
CA HIS A 5 -5.68 -4.37 16.03
C HIS A 5 -6.58 -3.92 14.88
N LEU A 6 -7.87 -3.60 15.13
CA LEU A 6 -8.79 -3.24 14.04
C LEU A 6 -8.36 -1.97 13.28
N PHE A 7 -7.61 -1.07 13.94
CA PHE A 7 -7.21 0.23 13.39
C PHE A 7 -5.71 0.35 13.17
N ALA A 8 -4.95 -0.75 13.24
CA ALA A 8 -3.49 -0.72 13.05
C ALA A 8 -3.06 -0.29 11.63
N SER A 9 -4.00 -0.19 10.70
CA SER A 9 -3.80 0.18 9.29
C SER A 9 -4.43 1.53 8.91
N MET A 10 -4.63 2.44 9.86
CA MET A 10 -5.25 3.74 9.61
C MET A 10 -4.31 4.68 8.84
N PRO A 11 -4.67 5.17 7.64
CA PRO A 11 -3.86 6.12 6.89
C PRO A 11 -4.17 7.54 7.36
N THR A 12 -3.61 7.95 8.49
CA THR A 12 -3.82 9.28 9.11
C THR A 12 -3.44 10.43 8.19
N GLN A 13 -2.59 10.19 7.18
CA GLN A 13 -2.27 11.17 6.14
C GLN A 13 -3.46 11.48 5.21
N CYS A 14 -4.50 10.64 5.21
CA CYS A 14 -5.70 10.86 4.41
C CYS A 14 -6.71 11.71 5.19
N ARG A 15 -6.98 12.92 4.67
CA ARG A 15 -7.87 13.93 5.26
C ARG A 15 -9.27 13.40 5.63
N ALA A 16 -9.76 12.40 4.91
CA ALA A 16 -11.06 11.77 5.19
C ALA A 16 -11.16 11.21 6.62
N PHE A 17 -10.03 10.96 7.29
CA PHE A 17 -9.98 10.38 8.65
C PHE A 17 -9.71 11.41 9.77
N GLU A 18 -9.63 12.72 9.48
CA GLU A 18 -9.37 13.77 10.48
C GLU A 18 -10.36 13.76 11.66
N PHE A 19 -11.60 13.33 11.41
CA PHE A 19 -12.63 13.25 12.44
C PHE A 19 -12.32 12.25 13.56
N MET A 20 -11.43 11.27 13.30
CA MET A 20 -11.04 10.23 14.25
C MET A 20 -10.01 10.69 15.28
N LYS A 21 -9.47 11.92 15.16
CA LYS A 21 -8.58 12.57 16.14
C LYS A 21 -7.22 11.89 16.38
N TYR A 22 -6.81 10.96 15.52
CA TYR A 22 -5.43 10.48 15.44
C TYR A 22 -4.52 11.50 14.74
N ARG A 23 -3.22 11.42 14.97
CA ARG A 23 -2.20 12.30 14.39
C ARG A 23 -1.32 11.50 13.42
N LEU A 24 -0.74 12.20 12.45
CA LEU A 24 0.32 11.63 11.62
C LEU A 24 1.47 11.15 12.51
N GLY A 25 1.91 9.92 12.31
CA GLY A 25 2.89 9.21 13.12
C GLY A 25 2.29 8.22 14.12
N ASP A 26 0.97 8.24 14.37
CA ASP A 26 0.33 7.28 15.26
C ASP A 26 0.29 5.85 14.65
N PHE A 27 0.35 5.73 13.32
CA PHE A 27 0.34 4.46 12.60
C PHE A 27 1.46 4.39 11.54
N PRO A 28 2.74 4.38 11.95
CA PRO A 28 3.87 4.62 11.06
C PRO A 28 4.00 3.58 9.93
N ASN A 29 3.66 2.32 10.20
CA ASN A 29 3.68 1.27 9.16
C ASN A 29 2.57 1.49 8.12
N ALA A 30 1.36 1.86 8.55
CA ALA A 30 0.24 2.13 7.67
C ALA A 30 0.50 3.38 6.82
N GLU A 31 1.06 4.42 7.46
CA GLU A 31 1.43 5.67 6.81
C GLU A 31 2.54 5.46 5.78
N TYR A 32 3.57 4.66 6.11
CA TYR A 32 4.62 4.29 5.18
C TYR A 32 4.05 3.56 3.96
N ILE A 33 3.19 2.56 4.15
CA ILE A 33 2.55 1.85 3.04
C ILE A 33 1.67 2.78 2.22
N GLY A 34 0.93 3.70 2.85
CA GLY A 34 0.09 4.65 2.11
C GLY A 34 0.89 5.66 1.26
N ASN A 35 2.14 5.96 1.64
CA ASN A 35 3.00 6.89 0.90
C ASN A 35 3.94 6.20 -0.11
N ASN A 36 4.30 4.94 0.13
CA ASN A 36 5.34 4.22 -0.65
C ASN A 36 4.84 2.92 -1.29
N GLY A 37 3.66 2.43 -0.88
CA GLY A 37 3.11 1.18 -1.36
C GLY A 37 2.60 1.30 -2.80
N LEU A 38 2.87 0.25 -3.58
CA LEU A 38 2.29 0.05 -4.90
C LEU A 38 1.33 -1.12 -4.84
N HIS A 39 0.09 -0.91 -5.27
CA HIS A 39 -0.91 -1.96 -5.42
C HIS A 39 -1.12 -2.27 -6.89
N ILE A 40 -1.06 -3.55 -7.26
CA ILE A 40 -1.35 -4.02 -8.62
C ILE A 40 -2.63 -4.85 -8.62
N GLY A 41 -3.36 -4.82 -9.74
CA GLY A 41 -4.54 -5.64 -9.91
C GLY A 41 -4.17 -7.12 -10.00
N VAL A 42 -4.69 -7.93 -9.09
CA VAL A 42 -4.63 -9.39 -9.17
C VAL A 42 -6.06 -9.89 -9.40
N HIS A 43 -6.34 -10.31 -10.62
CA HIS A 43 -7.67 -10.80 -11.03
C HIS A 43 -7.53 -12.13 -11.77
N GLN A 44 -8.64 -12.84 -11.99
CA GLN A 44 -8.63 -14.19 -12.58
C GLN A 44 -8.00 -14.26 -13.97
N ASP A 45 -8.04 -13.18 -14.75
CA ASP A 45 -7.44 -13.10 -16.08
C ASP A 45 -5.96 -12.65 -16.05
N LEU A 46 -5.34 -12.52 -14.87
CA LEU A 46 -3.92 -12.23 -14.76
C LEU A 46 -3.14 -13.53 -14.98
N ASP A 47 -2.56 -13.65 -16.17
CA ASP A 47 -1.73 -14.79 -16.56
C ASP A 47 -0.25 -14.57 -16.24
N ARG A 48 0.54 -15.61 -16.52
CA ARG A 48 1.98 -15.61 -16.26
C ARG A 48 2.74 -14.65 -17.15
N ASP A 49 2.35 -14.49 -18.41
CA ASP A 49 3.03 -13.61 -19.35
C ASP A 49 2.88 -12.13 -18.92
N ALA A 50 1.69 -11.76 -18.43
CA ALA A 50 1.44 -10.46 -17.85
C ALA A 50 2.26 -10.20 -16.57
N LEU A 51 2.41 -11.22 -15.71
CA LEU A 51 3.27 -11.14 -14.50
C LEU A 51 4.75 -10.98 -14.87
N ASP A 52 5.24 -11.77 -15.82
CA ASP A 52 6.63 -11.71 -16.29
C ASP A 52 6.92 -10.35 -16.94
N TYR A 53 5.97 -9.81 -17.72
CA TYR A 53 6.06 -8.45 -18.27
C TYR A 53 6.11 -7.38 -17.16
N PHE A 54 5.24 -7.48 -16.16
CA PHE A 54 5.23 -6.53 -15.04
C PHE A 54 6.58 -6.53 -14.30
N ILE A 55 7.11 -7.71 -13.96
CA ILE A 55 8.41 -7.85 -13.30
C ILE A 55 9.50 -7.18 -14.13
N LYS A 56 9.57 -7.49 -15.44
CA LYS A 56 10.55 -6.89 -16.34
C LYS A 56 10.46 -5.36 -16.34
N VAL A 57 9.27 -4.78 -16.47
CA VAL A 57 9.10 -3.32 -16.50
C VAL A 57 9.56 -2.69 -15.19
N VAL A 58 9.25 -3.31 -14.05
CA VAL A 58 9.68 -2.83 -12.73
C VAL A 58 11.20 -2.94 -12.59
N GLU A 59 11.81 -4.05 -13.00
CA GLU A 59 13.27 -4.23 -13.02
C GLU A 59 13.97 -3.19 -13.90
N ASP A 60 13.49 -3.01 -15.13
CA ASP A 60 14.00 -2.00 -16.07
C ASP A 60 13.91 -0.61 -15.45
N PHE A 61 12.78 -0.26 -14.82
CA PHE A 61 12.61 1.02 -14.13
C PHE A 61 13.62 1.21 -12.99
N LEU A 62 13.79 0.21 -12.12
CA LEU A 62 14.67 0.29 -10.95
C LEU A 62 16.17 0.26 -11.32
N CYS A 63 16.54 -0.44 -12.39
CA CYS A 63 17.92 -0.61 -12.85
C CYS A 63 18.36 0.43 -13.90
N SER A 64 17.46 1.29 -14.38
CA SER A 64 17.76 2.31 -15.39
C SER A 64 18.35 3.63 -14.84
N GLY A 65 18.58 3.70 -13.52
CA GLY A 65 19.11 4.87 -12.80
C GLY A 65 20.60 4.83 -12.51
#